data_AF-A0A369Z5N0-F1
#
_entry.id   AF-A0A369Z5N0-F1
#
_cell.length_a   1.000
_cell.length_b   1.000
_cell.length_c   1.000
_cell.angle_alpha   90.00
_cell.angle_beta   90.00
_cell.angle_gamma   90.00
#
_symmetry.space_group_name_H-M   'P 1'
#
loop_
_entity.id
_entity.type
_entity.pdbx_description
1 polymer ?
#
loop_
_entity_poly.entity_id
_entity_poly.type
_entity_poly.pdbx_seq_one_letter_code
_entity_poly.pdbx_strand_id
1 'polypeptide(L)'
;MQATSTSPFLAHLSPEALQANQAMLARQAKQMARQAKARQNLEQTIRDMEFREKKQKQVKHTQAINIAQAKRKRITRTKADDAFSLCVRLRANCTCERCGEQFPHNAMKHLHCSHNYSREYQQVRFHPDNAFALCKDCHRWFANAKLESTAWKNEMLGEERLRRTFQALQQSPQKISKAEEARIAAYYRIVARYLLTEREKGNTTYLSFKGYEG
;
A
#
# COMPACT_ATOMS: atom_id res chain seq x y z
N MET A 1 55.34 48.18 25.90
CA MET A 1 54.96 49.49 25.33
C MET A 1 55.20 49.43 23.83
N GLN A 2 54.15 49.27 23.03
CA GLN A 2 54.24 49.36 21.56
C GLN A 2 53.31 50.49 21.13
N ALA A 3 53.91 51.55 20.60
CA ALA A 3 53.23 52.71 20.06
C ALA A 3 52.51 52.31 18.76
N THR A 4 51.19 52.44 18.76
CA THR A 4 50.37 52.26 17.58
C THR A 4 50.66 53.39 16.60
N SER A 5 51.24 53.08 15.44
CA SER A 5 51.48 54.06 14.38
C SER A 5 50.15 54.56 13.81
N THR A 6 49.83 55.80 14.10
CA THR A 6 48.75 56.53 13.43
C THR A 6 49.11 56.75 11.97
N SER A 7 48.27 56.26 11.07
CA SER A 7 48.43 56.39 9.61
C SER A 7 48.63 57.86 9.18
N PRO A 8 49.61 58.17 8.29
CA PRO A 8 49.96 59.55 7.91
C PRO A 8 48.82 60.31 7.22
N PHE A 9 47.83 59.58 6.70
CA PHE A 9 46.72 60.17 5.95
C PHE A 9 45.70 60.90 6.83
N LEU A 10 45.63 60.58 8.12
CA LEU A 10 44.68 61.19 9.06
C LEU A 10 45.19 62.51 9.68
N ALA A 11 46.47 62.84 9.50
CA ALA A 11 47.08 64.03 10.10
C ALA A 11 46.73 65.36 9.41
N HIS A 12 46.10 65.32 8.22
CA HIS A 12 45.77 66.50 7.41
C HIS A 12 44.29 66.91 7.41
N LEU A 13 43.42 66.19 8.13
CA LEU A 13 42.00 66.52 8.22
C LEU A 13 41.75 67.44 9.42
N SER A 14 40.99 68.52 9.22
CA SER A 14 40.55 69.35 10.33
C SER A 14 39.66 68.53 11.29
N PRO A 15 39.66 68.82 12.60
CA PRO A 15 38.80 68.13 13.56
C PRO A 15 37.32 68.11 13.15
N GLU A 16 36.85 69.19 12.51
CA GLU A 16 35.49 69.32 11.98
C GLU A 16 35.22 68.35 10.82
N ALA A 17 36.17 68.18 9.90
CA ALA A 17 36.06 67.22 8.79
C ALA A 17 36.03 65.76 9.30
N LEU A 18 36.81 65.45 10.33
CA LEU A 18 36.80 64.13 10.99
C LEU A 18 35.45 63.87 11.66
N GLN A 19 34.91 64.85 12.38
CA GLN A 19 33.62 64.74 13.06
C GLN A 19 32.45 64.61 12.06
N ALA A 20 32.48 65.33 10.94
CA ALA A 20 31.49 65.21 9.87
C ALA A 20 31.52 63.82 9.21
N ASN A 21 32.71 63.27 8.95
CA ASN A 21 32.86 61.91 8.41
C ASN A 21 32.37 60.84 9.40
N GLN A 22 32.67 60.97 10.69
CA GLN A 22 32.15 60.07 11.72
C GLN A 22 30.62 60.12 11.80
N ALA A 23 30.02 61.32 11.72
CA ALA A 23 28.57 61.47 11.69
C ALA A 23 27.93 60.85 10.43
N MET A 24 28.57 60.97 9.27
CA MET A 24 28.13 60.33 8.02
C MET A 24 28.20 58.80 8.11
N LEU A 25 29.31 58.24 8.60
CA LEU A 25 29.46 56.80 8.81
C LEU A 25 28.43 56.27 9.82
N ALA A 26 28.14 57.00 10.89
CA ALA A 26 27.10 56.63 11.85
C ALA A 26 25.69 56.63 11.23
N ARG A 27 25.38 57.57 10.31
CA ARG A 27 24.12 57.58 9.56
C ARG A 27 24.04 56.39 8.59
N GLN A 28 25.11 56.11 7.86
CA GLN A 28 25.20 54.96 6.95
C GLN A 28 25.05 53.63 7.72
N ALA A 29 25.71 53.49 8.87
CA ALA A 29 25.58 52.31 9.74
C ALA A 29 24.14 52.11 10.24
N LYS A 30 23.46 53.20 10.67
CA LYS A 30 22.03 53.14 11.06
C LYS A 30 21.13 52.74 9.88
N GLN A 31 21.41 53.24 8.68
CA GLN A 31 20.66 52.88 7.48
C GLN A 31 20.87 51.40 7.11
N MET A 32 22.11 50.91 7.16
CA MET A 32 22.42 49.50 6.91
C MET A 32 21.77 48.59 7.95
N ALA A 33 21.76 48.97 9.23
CA ALA A 33 21.07 48.20 10.28
C ALA A 33 19.55 48.12 10.05
N ARG A 34 18.92 49.22 9.61
CA ARG A 34 17.50 49.24 9.23
C ARG A 34 17.23 48.33 8.02
N GLN A 35 18.09 48.38 7.00
CA GLN A 35 17.99 47.53 5.81
C GLN A 35 18.18 46.05 6.16
N ALA A 36 19.14 45.71 7.02
CA ALA A 36 19.37 44.35 7.49
C ALA A 36 18.14 43.80 8.24
N LYS A 37 17.54 44.59 9.13
CA LYS A 37 16.31 44.20 9.84
C LYS A 37 15.13 44.00 8.87
N ALA A 38 14.99 44.87 7.87
CA ALA A 38 13.96 44.73 6.84
C ALA A 38 14.15 43.44 6.01
N ARG A 39 15.40 43.11 5.65
CA ARG A 39 15.73 41.85 4.95
C ARG A 39 15.39 40.63 5.81
N GLN A 40 15.76 40.62 7.08
CA GLN A 40 15.45 39.51 7.99
C GLN A 40 13.93 39.29 8.14
N ASN A 41 13.15 40.38 8.25
CA ASN A 41 11.69 40.29 8.30
C ASN A 41 11.10 39.73 7.00
N LEU A 42 11.64 40.13 5.85
CA LEU A 42 11.24 39.60 4.55
C LEU A 42 11.56 38.11 4.43
N GLU A 43 12.77 37.69 4.82
CA GLU A 43 13.17 36.27 4.83
C GLU A 43 12.29 35.42 5.74
N GLN A 44 11.92 35.93 6.92
CA GLN A 44 10.99 35.24 7.80
C GLN A 44 9.60 35.11 7.15
N THR A 45 9.13 36.17 6.50
CA THR A 45 7.84 36.17 5.80
C THR A 45 7.82 35.13 4.67
N ILE A 46 8.90 35.04 3.88
CA ILE A 46 9.03 34.04 2.80
C ILE A 46 8.99 32.63 3.39
N ARG A 47 9.75 32.36 4.47
CA ARG A 47 9.73 31.06 5.15
C ARG A 47 8.35 30.66 5.64
N ASP A 48 7.61 31.60 6.25
CA ASP A 48 6.25 31.35 6.72
C ASP A 48 5.28 31.08 5.56
N MET A 49 5.43 31.81 4.44
CA MET A 49 4.64 31.60 3.22
C MET A 49 4.91 30.20 2.64
N GLU A 50 6.19 29.80 2.51
CA GLU A 50 6.58 28.46 2.04
C GLU A 50 6.03 27.36 2.95
N PHE A 51 6.09 27.54 4.26
CA PHE A 51 5.55 26.59 5.22
C PHE A 51 4.03 26.43 5.07
N ARG A 52 3.30 27.54 4.94
CA ARG A 52 1.85 27.53 4.70
C ARG A 52 1.51 26.83 3.38
N GLU A 53 2.27 27.09 2.32
CA GLU A 53 2.07 26.44 1.02
C GLU A 53 2.31 24.93 1.11
N LYS A 54 3.40 24.49 1.75
CA LYS A 54 3.68 23.06 1.99
C LYS A 54 2.56 22.39 2.78
N LYS A 55 2.09 23.02 3.86
CA LYS A 55 0.97 22.53 4.68
C LYS A 55 -0.32 22.45 3.85
N GLN A 56 -0.63 23.45 3.03
CA GLN A 56 -1.80 23.43 2.15
C GLN A 56 -1.72 22.30 1.12
N LYS A 57 -0.55 22.06 0.52
CA LYS A 57 -0.32 20.93 -0.40
C LYS A 57 -0.54 19.60 0.30
N GLN A 58 -0.02 19.43 1.51
CA GLN A 58 -0.20 18.22 2.31
C GLN A 58 -1.67 17.96 2.64
N VAL A 59 -2.42 18.99 3.05
CA VAL A 59 -3.86 18.89 3.32
C VAL A 59 -4.63 18.48 2.06
N LYS A 60 -4.37 19.13 0.92
CA LYS A 60 -5.00 18.80 -0.37
C LYS A 60 -4.71 17.35 -0.78
N HIS A 61 -3.46 16.90 -0.64
CA HIS A 61 -3.06 15.52 -0.95
C HIS A 61 -3.80 14.51 -0.06
N THR A 62 -3.84 14.76 1.25
CA THR A 62 -4.54 13.90 2.22
C THR A 62 -6.04 13.84 1.92
N GLN A 63 -6.65 14.98 1.62
CA GLN A 63 -8.06 15.06 1.25
C GLN A 63 -8.36 14.28 -0.04
N ALA A 64 -7.49 14.38 -1.05
CA ALA A 64 -7.62 13.62 -2.29
C ALA A 64 -7.54 12.10 -2.05
N ILE A 65 -6.62 11.64 -1.20
CA ILE A 65 -6.53 10.22 -0.80
C ILE A 65 -7.83 9.76 -0.13
N ASN A 66 -8.34 10.53 0.83
CA ASN A 66 -9.55 10.18 1.56
C ASN A 66 -10.79 10.11 0.63
N ILE A 67 -10.91 11.05 -0.31
CA ILE A 67 -11.98 11.03 -1.32
C ILE A 67 -11.85 9.80 -2.23
N ALA A 68 -10.64 9.48 -2.69
CA ALA A 68 -10.39 8.31 -3.52
C ALA A 68 -10.72 6.99 -2.78
N GLN A 69 -10.36 6.90 -1.50
CA GLN A 69 -10.70 5.76 -0.65
C GLN A 69 -12.22 5.65 -0.43
N ALA A 70 -12.91 6.77 -0.15
CA ALA A 70 -14.37 6.79 0.02
C ALA A 70 -15.12 6.37 -1.26
N LYS A 71 -14.58 6.70 -2.44
CA LYS A 71 -15.16 6.29 -3.73
C LYS A 71 -14.94 4.81 -4.07
N ARG A 72 -13.98 4.11 -3.45
CA ARG A 72 -13.76 2.68 -3.72
C ARG A 72 -14.95 1.86 -3.22
N LYS A 73 -15.71 1.27 -4.15
CA LYS A 73 -16.77 0.32 -3.81
C LYS A 73 -16.19 -0.85 -3.03
N ARG A 74 -16.77 -1.13 -1.87
CA ARG A 74 -16.48 -2.35 -1.11
C ARG A 74 -16.92 -3.56 -1.93
N ILE A 75 -15.98 -4.46 -2.22
CA ILE A 75 -16.29 -5.74 -2.87
C ILE A 75 -17.04 -6.60 -1.87
N THR A 76 -18.33 -6.83 -2.15
CA THR A 76 -19.18 -7.71 -1.34
C THR A 76 -18.90 -9.17 -1.68
N ARG A 77 -19.01 -10.03 -0.66
CA ARG A 77 -19.00 -11.48 -0.85
C ARG A 77 -20.32 -11.92 -1.45
N THR A 78 -20.24 -12.81 -2.43
CA THR A 78 -21.37 -13.36 -3.16
C THR A 78 -21.54 -14.84 -2.84
N LYS A 79 -22.63 -15.45 -3.31
CA LYS A 79 -22.85 -16.89 -3.14
C LYS A 79 -21.83 -17.74 -3.91
N ALA A 80 -21.26 -17.20 -4.99
CA ALA A 80 -20.14 -17.82 -5.69
C ALA A 80 -18.88 -17.82 -4.83
N ASP A 81 -18.57 -16.72 -4.12
CA ASP A 81 -17.43 -16.70 -3.19
C ASP A 81 -17.58 -17.73 -2.06
N ASP A 82 -18.79 -17.89 -1.53
CA ASP A 82 -19.04 -18.85 -0.45
C ASP A 82 -18.82 -20.29 -0.92
N ALA A 83 -19.34 -20.64 -2.12
CA ALA A 83 -19.18 -21.98 -2.69
C ALA A 83 -17.72 -22.27 -3.09
N PHE A 84 -17.05 -21.31 -3.74
CA PHE A 84 -15.63 -21.45 -4.09
C PHE A 84 -14.76 -21.54 -2.84
N SER A 85 -14.99 -20.71 -1.83
CA SER A 85 -14.25 -20.74 -0.57
C SER A 85 -14.42 -22.07 0.16
N LEU A 86 -15.57 -22.72 0.07
CA LEU A 86 -15.78 -24.06 0.61
C LEU A 86 -14.91 -25.09 -0.13
N CYS A 87 -14.90 -25.07 -1.47
CA CYS A 87 -14.05 -25.95 -2.27
C CYS A 87 -12.56 -25.81 -1.90
N VAL A 88 -12.07 -24.57 -1.79
CA VAL A 88 -10.68 -24.29 -1.42
C VAL A 88 -10.33 -24.84 -0.04
N ARG A 89 -11.25 -24.85 0.92
CA ARG A 89 -10.99 -25.44 2.24
C ARG A 89 -11.07 -26.95 2.24
N LEU A 90 -12.07 -27.51 1.55
CA LEU A 90 -12.27 -28.96 1.47
C LEU A 90 -11.15 -29.65 0.71
N ARG A 91 -10.58 -29.02 -0.33
CA ARG A 91 -9.46 -29.59 -1.10
C ARG A 91 -8.24 -29.89 -0.22
N ALA A 92 -8.03 -29.07 0.81
CA ALA A 92 -6.93 -29.19 1.75
C ALA A 92 -7.33 -29.95 3.02
N ASN A 93 -8.44 -30.69 3.00
CA ASN A 93 -9.01 -31.39 4.16
C ASN A 93 -9.20 -30.49 5.39
N CYS A 94 -9.61 -29.23 5.15
CA CYS A 94 -9.74 -28.21 6.18
C CYS A 94 -8.43 -27.95 6.95
N THR A 95 -7.29 -28.14 6.31
CA THR A 95 -5.96 -27.89 6.85
C THR A 95 -5.33 -26.66 6.21
N CYS A 96 -4.63 -25.86 7.01
CA CYS A 96 -3.85 -24.73 6.52
C CYS A 96 -2.71 -25.23 5.62
N GLU A 97 -2.70 -24.82 4.35
CA GLU A 97 -1.72 -25.26 3.35
C GLU A 97 -0.28 -24.81 3.65
N ARG A 98 -0.09 -23.86 4.58
CA ARG A 98 1.24 -23.39 5.00
C ARG A 98 1.74 -24.03 6.29
N CYS A 99 0.97 -23.95 7.38
CA CYS A 99 1.43 -24.41 8.70
C CYS A 99 0.96 -25.82 9.06
N GLY A 100 0.07 -26.44 8.27
CA GLY A 100 -0.44 -27.77 8.55
C GLY A 100 -1.49 -27.83 9.68
N GLU A 101 -1.90 -26.70 10.25
CA GLU A 101 -2.93 -26.66 11.28
C GLU A 101 -4.27 -27.14 10.72
N GLN A 102 -4.85 -28.17 11.32
CA GLN A 102 -6.09 -28.79 10.90
C GLN A 102 -7.29 -28.21 11.65
N PHE A 103 -8.37 -27.94 10.92
CA PHE A 103 -9.61 -27.39 11.45
C PHE A 103 -10.76 -28.40 11.28
N PRO A 104 -11.65 -28.54 12.29
CA PRO A 104 -12.84 -29.37 12.14
C PRO A 104 -13.73 -28.85 11.01
N HIS A 105 -14.36 -29.76 10.25
CA HIS A 105 -15.22 -29.41 9.11
C HIS A 105 -16.40 -28.53 9.51
N ASN A 106 -16.91 -28.68 10.73
CA ASN A 106 -17.98 -27.85 11.30
C ASN A 106 -17.48 -26.54 11.95
N ALA A 107 -16.16 -26.31 12.04
CA ALA A 107 -15.57 -25.18 12.76
C ALA A 107 -14.45 -24.47 11.97
N MET A 108 -14.65 -24.26 10.67
CA MET A 108 -13.66 -23.60 9.78
C MET A 108 -13.60 -22.07 9.90
N LYS A 109 -14.12 -21.45 10.97
CA LYS A 109 -14.19 -19.98 11.09
C LYS A 109 -12.82 -19.30 10.99
N HIS A 110 -11.77 -20.01 11.40
CA HIS A 110 -10.39 -19.52 11.40
C HIS A 110 -9.58 -19.94 10.18
N LEU A 111 -10.16 -20.74 9.27
CA LEU A 111 -9.57 -21.14 8.00
C LEU A 111 -10.18 -20.33 6.86
N HIS A 112 -9.34 -19.59 6.16
CA HIS A 112 -9.73 -18.60 5.16
C HIS A 112 -9.35 -19.05 3.73
N CYS A 113 -10.17 -18.66 2.76
CA CYS A 113 -9.81 -18.69 1.35
C CYS A 113 -9.01 -17.43 1.00
N SER A 114 -7.69 -17.55 1.05
CA SER A 114 -6.74 -16.46 0.84
C SER A 114 -6.41 -16.35 -0.64
N HIS A 115 -6.82 -15.27 -1.28
CA HIS A 115 -6.58 -15.07 -2.70
C HIS A 115 -5.19 -14.45 -2.93
N ASN A 116 -4.44 -14.96 -3.91
CA ASN A 116 -3.17 -14.38 -4.34
C ASN A 116 -3.39 -13.02 -5.02
N TYR A 117 -4.23 -13.01 -6.05
CA TYR A 117 -4.75 -11.80 -6.67
C TYR A 117 -6.12 -11.48 -6.12
N SER A 118 -6.34 -10.21 -5.80
CA SER A 118 -7.54 -9.77 -5.08
C SER A 118 -8.83 -10.15 -5.82
N ARG A 119 -9.95 -10.23 -5.07
CA ARG A 119 -11.28 -10.53 -5.62
C ARG A 119 -11.80 -9.49 -6.63
N GLU A 120 -11.09 -8.37 -6.81
CA GLU A 120 -11.42 -7.36 -7.82
C GLU A 120 -11.14 -7.87 -9.24
N TYR A 121 -10.17 -8.77 -9.37
CA TYR A 121 -9.77 -9.39 -10.64
C TYR A 121 -10.69 -10.57 -10.95
N GLN A 122 -11.83 -10.26 -11.57
CA GLN A 122 -12.89 -11.24 -11.85
C GLN A 122 -12.42 -12.43 -12.70
N GLN A 123 -11.44 -12.23 -13.59
CA GLN A 123 -10.89 -13.27 -14.48
C GLN A 123 -10.26 -14.44 -13.71
N VAL A 124 -9.68 -14.16 -12.53
CA VAL A 124 -9.00 -15.16 -11.70
C VAL A 124 -9.64 -15.35 -10.33
N ARG A 125 -10.70 -14.59 -10.02
CA ARG A 125 -11.37 -14.61 -8.70
C ARG A 125 -11.73 -16.02 -8.25
N PHE A 126 -12.23 -16.82 -9.18
CA PHE A 126 -12.66 -18.19 -8.92
C PHE A 126 -11.70 -19.24 -9.52
N HIS A 127 -10.45 -18.87 -9.83
CA HIS A 127 -9.47 -19.83 -10.34
C HIS A 127 -8.87 -20.63 -9.17
N PRO A 128 -8.83 -21.98 -9.21
CA PRO A 128 -8.30 -22.80 -8.09
C PRO A 128 -6.89 -22.41 -7.67
N ASP A 129 -6.02 -22.09 -8.62
CA ASP A 129 -4.62 -21.70 -8.36
C ASP A 129 -4.48 -20.25 -7.88
N ASN A 130 -5.55 -19.46 -7.88
CA ASN A 130 -5.52 -18.09 -7.34
C ASN A 130 -5.84 -18.05 -5.83
N ALA A 131 -6.16 -19.17 -5.20
CA ALA A 131 -6.55 -19.19 -3.80
C ALA A 131 -5.89 -20.32 -3.02
N PHE A 132 -5.74 -20.13 -1.71
CA PHE A 132 -5.21 -21.10 -0.75
C PHE A 132 -6.04 -21.13 0.53
N ALA A 133 -6.16 -22.29 1.17
CA ALA A 133 -6.72 -22.45 2.51
C ALA A 133 -5.64 -22.10 3.55
N LEU A 134 -5.76 -20.93 4.18
CA LEU A 134 -4.79 -20.47 5.19
C LEU A 134 -5.51 -20.11 6.49
N CYS A 135 -4.91 -20.47 7.63
CA CYS A 135 -5.38 -19.99 8.93
C CYS A 135 -5.24 -18.46 9.03
N LYS A 136 -5.84 -17.84 10.04
CA LYS A 136 -5.80 -16.38 10.24
C LYS A 136 -4.38 -15.81 10.21
N ASP A 137 -3.42 -16.44 10.87
CA ASP A 137 -2.05 -15.94 10.95
C ASP A 137 -1.28 -16.11 9.64
N CYS A 138 -1.40 -17.29 9.01
CA CYS A 138 -0.83 -17.52 7.69
C CYS A 138 -1.45 -16.63 6.61
N HIS A 139 -2.75 -16.32 6.68
CA HIS A 139 -3.40 -15.37 5.78
C HIS A 139 -2.84 -13.95 5.98
N ARG A 140 -2.61 -13.52 7.23
CA ARG A 140 -1.97 -12.23 7.52
C ARG A 140 -0.53 -12.18 6.99
N TRP A 141 0.26 -13.23 7.20
CA TRP A 141 1.59 -13.36 6.61
C TRP A 141 1.54 -13.26 5.08
N PHE A 142 0.63 -13.99 4.43
CA PHE A 142 0.45 -13.99 2.99
C PHE A 142 0.08 -12.60 2.42
N ALA A 143 -0.66 -11.81 3.21
CA ALA A 143 -0.98 -10.43 2.86
C ALA A 143 0.21 -9.47 3.01
N ASN A 144 1.07 -9.65 4.02
CA ASN A 144 2.08 -8.67 4.41
C ASN A 144 3.50 -8.99 3.91
N ALA A 145 3.90 -10.26 3.88
CA ALA A 145 5.24 -10.71 3.48
C ALA A 145 5.27 -11.06 1.98
N LYS A 146 5.20 -10.05 1.12
CA LYS A 146 5.00 -10.27 -0.33
C LYS A 146 6.10 -11.09 -0.99
N LEU A 147 7.37 -10.84 -0.68
CA LEU A 147 8.49 -11.59 -1.25
C LEU A 147 8.42 -13.07 -0.84
N GLU A 148 8.36 -13.34 0.47
CA GLU A 148 8.28 -14.70 1.00
C GLU A 148 7.03 -15.45 0.51
N SER A 149 5.87 -14.80 0.55
CA SER A 149 4.63 -15.40 0.04
C SER A 149 4.69 -15.69 -1.45
N THR A 150 5.50 -14.95 -2.22
CA THR A 150 5.70 -15.18 -3.65
C THR A 150 6.58 -16.39 -3.91
N ALA A 151 7.69 -16.52 -3.19
CA ALA A 151 8.53 -17.70 -3.23
C ALA A 151 7.72 -18.96 -2.85
N TRP A 152 6.99 -18.91 -1.73
CA TRP A 152 6.16 -20.03 -1.27
C TRP A 152 5.07 -20.43 -2.29
N LYS A 153 4.39 -19.47 -2.94
CA LYS A 153 3.42 -19.81 -4.00
C LYS A 153 4.08 -20.53 -5.16
N ASN A 154 5.30 -20.12 -5.53
CA ASN A 154 6.05 -20.74 -6.61
C ASN A 154 6.43 -22.18 -6.26
N GLU A 155 6.80 -22.44 -5.01
CA GLU A 155 7.03 -23.80 -4.49
C GLU A 155 5.75 -24.64 -4.52
N MET A 156 4.61 -24.07 -4.10
CA MET A 156 3.34 -24.81 -3.99
C MET A 156 2.68 -25.11 -5.34
N LEU A 157 2.75 -24.17 -6.29
CA LEU A 157 2.05 -24.28 -7.58
C LEU A 157 2.98 -24.61 -8.74
N GLY A 158 4.25 -24.24 -8.65
CA GLY A 158 5.16 -24.19 -9.78
C GLY A 158 4.95 -22.94 -10.63
N GLU A 159 6.03 -22.54 -11.31
CA GLU A 159 6.09 -21.32 -12.12
C GLU A 159 5.04 -21.32 -13.24
N GLU A 160 4.85 -22.46 -13.91
CA GLU A 160 3.93 -22.59 -15.03
C GLU A 160 2.46 -22.32 -14.64
N ARG A 161 2.02 -22.82 -13.47
CA ARG A 161 0.65 -22.58 -12.99
C ARG A 161 0.45 -21.13 -12.56
N LEU A 162 1.45 -20.54 -11.92
CA LEU A 162 1.44 -19.10 -11.62
C LEU A 162 1.38 -18.26 -12.89
N ARG A 163 2.19 -18.58 -13.89
CA ARG A 163 2.23 -17.91 -15.20
C ARG A 163 0.86 -17.94 -15.87
N ARG A 164 0.12 -19.06 -15.80
CA ARG A 164 -1.26 -19.14 -16.34
C ARG A 164 -2.21 -18.19 -15.64
N THR A 165 -2.19 -18.15 -14.30
CA THR A 165 -3.03 -17.19 -13.55
C THR A 165 -2.67 -15.74 -13.88
N PHE A 166 -1.38 -15.45 -14.07
CA PHE A 166 -0.92 -14.13 -14.49
C PHE A 166 -1.38 -13.78 -15.92
N GLN A 167 -1.32 -14.73 -16.86
CA GLN A 167 -1.82 -14.50 -18.23
C GLN A 167 -3.32 -14.23 -18.26
N ALA A 168 -4.11 -14.94 -17.46
CA ALA A 168 -5.55 -14.69 -17.34
C ALA A 168 -5.85 -13.28 -16.80
N LEU A 169 -4.99 -12.71 -15.94
CA LEU A 169 -5.12 -11.32 -15.49
C LEU A 169 -4.87 -10.28 -16.58
N GLN A 170 -3.99 -10.58 -17.54
CA GLN A 170 -3.67 -9.68 -18.65
C GLN A 170 -4.81 -9.59 -19.67
N GLN A 171 -5.75 -10.53 -19.63
CA GLN A 171 -6.96 -10.45 -20.46
C GLN A 171 -7.88 -9.34 -19.94
N SER A 172 -8.59 -8.68 -20.86
CA SER A 172 -9.51 -7.59 -20.53
C SER A 172 -10.52 -8.00 -19.45
N PRO A 173 -10.67 -7.23 -18.36
CA PRO A 173 -11.54 -7.58 -17.25
C PRO A 173 -13.00 -7.65 -17.69
N GLN A 174 -13.54 -8.87 -17.68
CA GLN A 174 -14.96 -9.11 -17.92
C GLN A 174 -15.73 -8.99 -16.62
N LYS A 175 -16.79 -8.18 -16.65
CA LYS A 175 -17.71 -8.09 -15.52
C LYS A 175 -18.57 -9.34 -15.51
N ILE A 176 -18.45 -10.14 -14.45
CA ILE A 176 -19.31 -11.31 -14.23
C ILE A 176 -20.76 -10.80 -14.05
N SER A 177 -21.66 -11.29 -14.90
CA SER A 177 -23.09 -10.98 -14.81
C SER A 177 -23.73 -11.73 -13.64
N LYS A 178 -24.91 -11.30 -13.18
CA LYS A 178 -25.63 -12.03 -12.11
C LYS A 178 -25.98 -13.47 -12.49
N ALA A 179 -26.33 -13.69 -13.76
CA ALA A 179 -26.62 -15.03 -14.27
C ALA A 179 -25.36 -15.89 -14.26
N GLU A 180 -24.22 -15.31 -14.66
CA GLU A 180 -22.93 -16.00 -14.62
C GLU A 180 -22.49 -16.35 -13.21
N GLU A 181 -22.64 -15.41 -12.29
CA GLU A 181 -22.36 -15.65 -10.87
C GLU A 181 -23.19 -16.81 -10.30
N ALA A 182 -24.46 -16.94 -10.72
CA ALA A 182 -25.31 -18.05 -10.33
C ALA A 182 -24.81 -19.39 -10.90
N ARG A 183 -24.34 -19.41 -12.16
CA ARG A 183 -23.72 -20.60 -12.78
C ARG A 183 -22.45 -21.02 -12.05
N ILE A 184 -21.56 -20.06 -11.77
CA ILE A 184 -20.32 -20.28 -10.99
C ILE A 184 -20.66 -20.85 -9.60
N ALA A 185 -21.65 -20.28 -8.90
CA ALA A 185 -22.06 -20.76 -7.60
C ALA A 185 -22.63 -22.19 -7.67
N ALA A 186 -23.42 -22.52 -8.70
CA ALA A 186 -23.95 -23.86 -8.90
C ALA A 186 -22.82 -24.88 -9.16
N TYR A 187 -21.88 -24.54 -10.04
CA TYR A 187 -20.71 -25.37 -10.34
C TYR A 187 -19.92 -25.70 -9.07
N TYR A 188 -19.52 -24.68 -8.30
CA TYR A 188 -18.72 -24.92 -7.10
C TYR A 188 -19.49 -25.61 -5.97
N ARG A 189 -20.83 -25.55 -5.93
CA ARG A 189 -21.61 -26.39 -5.01
C ARG A 189 -21.53 -27.87 -5.39
N ILE A 190 -21.52 -28.19 -6.69
CA ILE A 190 -21.35 -29.57 -7.16
C ILE A 190 -19.95 -30.07 -6.81
N VAL A 191 -18.92 -29.25 -7.08
CA VAL A 191 -17.53 -29.57 -6.70
C VAL A 191 -17.40 -29.79 -5.20
N ALA A 192 -17.99 -28.91 -4.38
CA ALA A 192 -17.95 -29.05 -2.92
C ALA A 192 -18.61 -30.36 -2.44
N ARG A 193 -19.74 -30.77 -3.05
CA ARG A 193 -20.39 -32.05 -2.74
C ARG A 193 -19.48 -33.22 -3.08
N TYR A 194 -18.85 -33.21 -4.25
CA TYR A 194 -17.87 -34.23 -4.63
C TYR A 194 -16.73 -34.32 -3.61
N LEU A 195 -16.12 -33.18 -3.26
CA LEU A 195 -15.04 -33.14 -2.27
C LEU A 195 -15.48 -33.67 -0.90
N LEU A 196 -16.70 -33.34 -0.44
CA LEU A 196 -17.26 -33.88 0.80
C LEU A 196 -17.43 -35.39 0.74
N THR A 197 -17.97 -35.93 -0.35
CA THR A 197 -18.10 -37.38 -0.55
C THR A 197 -16.74 -38.07 -0.50
N GLU A 198 -15.69 -37.48 -1.06
CA GLU A 198 -14.33 -38.03 -0.93
C GLU A 198 -13.83 -37.98 0.53
N ARG A 199 -14.18 -36.94 1.30
CA ARG A 199 -13.86 -36.89 2.73
C ARG A 199 -14.62 -37.94 3.54
N GLU A 200 -15.89 -38.18 3.22
CA GLU A 200 -16.72 -39.22 3.85
C GLU A 200 -16.17 -40.63 3.60
N LYS A 201 -15.55 -40.86 2.42
CA LYS A 201 -14.81 -42.09 2.10
C LYS A 201 -13.47 -42.23 2.84
N GLY A 202 -13.11 -41.25 3.67
CA GLY A 202 -11.86 -41.25 4.44
C GLY A 202 -10.65 -40.71 3.67
N ASN A 203 -10.83 -40.10 2.50
CA ASN A 203 -9.71 -39.47 1.81
C ASN A 203 -9.28 -38.22 2.59
N THR A 204 -8.03 -38.18 3.05
CA THR A 204 -7.45 -37.07 3.82
C THR A 204 -6.43 -36.26 3.04
N THR A 205 -6.10 -36.67 1.80
CA THR A 205 -5.06 -36.04 0.99
C THR A 205 -5.53 -34.75 0.32
N TYR A 206 -4.63 -34.05 -0.36
CA TYR A 206 -4.99 -32.89 -1.16
C TYR A 206 -5.80 -33.31 -2.40
N LEU A 207 -6.99 -32.73 -2.57
CA LEU A 207 -7.92 -33.06 -3.67
C LEU A 207 -7.99 -31.92 -4.69
N SER A 208 -7.21 -32.00 -5.77
CA SER A 208 -7.30 -31.01 -6.84
C SER A 208 -8.69 -30.97 -7.49
N PHE A 209 -9.18 -29.78 -7.83
CA PHE A 209 -10.40 -29.61 -8.62
C PHE A 209 -10.18 -28.65 -9.77
N LYS A 210 -10.94 -28.83 -10.85
CA LYS A 210 -10.88 -27.97 -12.04
C LYS A 210 -11.61 -26.64 -11.78
N GLY A 211 -11.12 -25.56 -12.36
CA GLY A 211 -11.80 -24.27 -12.33
C GLY A 211 -13.06 -24.29 -13.20
N TYR A 212 -14.00 -23.40 -12.91
CA TYR A 212 -15.14 -23.13 -13.78
C TYR A 212 -14.66 -22.55 -15.12
N GLU A 213 -15.08 -23.17 -16.22
CA GLU A 213 -14.87 -22.73 -17.60
C GLU A 213 -16.27 -22.45 -18.16
N GLY A 214 -16.60 -21.18 -18.35
CA GLY A 214 -17.97 -20.70 -18.68
C GLY A 214 -18.40 -20.92 -20.12
#